data_AF-A0A815EFL5-F1
#
_entry.id   AF-A0A815EFL5-F1
#
_cell.length_a   1.000
_cell.length_b   1.000
_cell.length_c   1.000
_cell.angle_alpha   90.00
_cell.angle_beta   90.00
_cell.angle_gamma   90.00
#
_symmetry.space_group_name_H-M   'P 1'
#
loop_
_entity.id
_entity.type
_entity.pdbx_description
1 polymer ?
#
loop_
_entity_poly.entity_id
_entity_poly.type
_entity_poly.pdbx_seq_one_letter_code
_entity_poly.pdbx_strand_id
1 'polypeptide(L)'
;MWYFSSYTISHVPARTVSPYDRASTGYAVQTPFTYSKSNGSAKLTFSPGSVSVRAGKTTQVSFTVEPPKLDQKDHDLYGGYIVVKPNKGVAVHIPYIGEVGNRYDLPILDRKSFPYLSKRGNSTAITKFPYTFNRWSNTTQLQVNIKFLTGTARFRIDIVNSNGSVIGVMVEDRYLPAVPISGNPYYIYIWDGTLLTSLSSVRSLVGAGIFKMKISVLRIFGNPSSANNYETWISSPIKVT
;
A
#
# COMPACT_ATOMS: atom_id res chain seq x y z
N MET A 1 20.05 -34.59 -39.35
CA MET A 1 20.60 -33.28 -38.91
C MET A 1 19.71 -32.78 -37.78
N TRP A 2 20.22 -32.64 -36.55
CA TRP A 2 19.42 -32.14 -35.43
C TRP A 2 19.38 -30.60 -35.51
N TYR A 3 18.18 -30.01 -35.56
CA TYR A 3 18.03 -28.55 -35.60
C TYR A 3 18.18 -27.96 -34.18
N PHE A 4 19.18 -27.10 -34.02
CA PHE A 4 19.40 -26.30 -32.81
C PHE A 4 19.37 -24.81 -33.19
N SER A 5 18.79 -24.01 -32.30
CA SER A 5 18.93 -22.55 -32.36
C SER A 5 19.81 -22.09 -31.20
N SER A 6 20.79 -21.24 -31.52
CA SER A 6 21.68 -20.65 -30.52
C SER A 6 21.21 -19.25 -30.18
N TYR A 7 21.23 -18.92 -28.89
CA TYR A 7 20.77 -17.64 -28.35
C TYR A 7 21.84 -17.04 -27.46
N THR A 8 22.08 -15.75 -27.62
CA THR A 8 22.86 -14.93 -26.68
C THR A 8 21.90 -14.14 -25.80
N ILE A 9 22.22 -14.06 -24.51
CA ILE A 9 21.36 -13.44 -23.50
C ILE A 9 22.09 -12.24 -22.93
N SER A 10 21.41 -11.08 -22.97
CA SER A 10 21.92 -9.82 -22.45
C SER A 10 20.79 -9.03 -21.80
N HIS A 11 21.06 -7.81 -21.34
CA HIS A 11 20.01 -6.90 -20.87
C HIS A 11 20.23 -5.47 -21.38
N VAL A 12 19.12 -4.74 -21.52
CA VAL A 12 19.10 -3.30 -21.79
C VAL A 12 18.46 -2.64 -20.57
N PRO A 13 19.25 -1.98 -19.70
CA PRO A 13 18.73 -1.33 -18.52
C PRO A 13 17.92 -0.08 -18.87
N ALA A 14 16.82 0.13 -18.16
CA ALA A 14 16.13 1.41 -18.11
C ALA A 14 16.73 2.30 -17.03
N ARG A 15 16.58 3.62 -17.19
CA ARG A 15 16.98 4.58 -16.15
C ARG A 15 16.07 4.40 -14.93
N THR A 16 16.68 4.40 -13.74
CA THR A 16 15.94 4.30 -12.48
C THR A 16 15.07 5.53 -12.25
N VAL A 17 13.87 5.33 -11.75
CA VAL A 17 12.90 6.39 -11.44
C VAL A 17 12.60 6.42 -9.95
N SER A 18 12.36 7.61 -9.42
CA SER A 18 11.93 7.82 -8.04
C SER A 18 10.42 7.95 -7.99
N PRO A 19 9.69 7.04 -7.32
CA PRO A 19 8.24 7.16 -7.17
C PRO A 19 7.83 8.17 -6.08
N TYR A 20 8.77 8.61 -5.23
CA TYR A 20 8.50 9.49 -4.10
C TYR A 20 9.42 10.72 -4.09
N ASP A 21 8.88 11.86 -3.67
CA ASP A 21 9.66 13.00 -3.19
C ASP A 21 9.49 13.11 -1.68
N ARG A 22 10.41 12.44 -0.95
CA ARG A 22 10.41 12.39 0.51
C ARG A 22 10.50 13.76 1.17
N ALA A 23 11.16 14.73 0.54
CA ALA A 23 11.37 16.05 1.13
C ALA A 23 10.10 16.91 1.01
N SER A 24 9.39 16.82 -0.13
CA SER A 24 8.19 17.62 -0.39
C SER A 24 6.91 16.95 0.10
N THR A 25 6.70 15.69 -0.30
CA THR A 25 5.40 14.99 -0.16
C THR A 25 5.49 13.69 0.65
N GLY A 26 6.67 13.37 1.18
CA GLY A 26 6.90 12.13 1.93
C GLY A 26 6.83 10.92 1.01
N TYR A 27 6.04 9.91 1.39
CA TYR A 27 5.82 8.70 0.59
C TYR A 27 4.50 8.74 -0.19
N ALA A 28 3.94 9.92 -0.43
CA ALA A 28 2.89 10.06 -1.42
C ALA A 28 3.49 9.84 -2.81
N VAL A 29 2.89 8.93 -3.58
CA VAL A 29 3.33 8.65 -4.95
C VAL A 29 3.21 9.91 -5.80
N GLN A 30 4.30 10.32 -6.44
CA GLN A 30 4.28 11.44 -7.39
C GLN A 30 3.80 10.97 -8.77
N THR A 31 3.10 11.84 -9.51
CA THR A 31 2.72 11.56 -10.91
C THR A 31 2.95 12.83 -11.74
N PRO A 32 3.72 12.78 -12.85
CA PRO A 32 4.52 11.64 -13.32
C PRO A 32 5.68 11.30 -12.39
N PHE A 33 6.25 10.09 -12.51
CA PHE A 33 7.49 9.74 -11.81
C PHE A 33 8.65 10.59 -12.31
N THR A 34 9.57 10.92 -11.40
CA THR A 34 10.80 11.65 -11.74
C THR A 34 11.97 10.68 -11.87
N TYR A 35 13.05 11.10 -12.52
CA TYR A 35 14.25 10.30 -12.57
C TYR A 35 14.96 10.29 -11.22
N SER A 36 15.54 9.14 -10.87
CA SER A 36 16.39 9.03 -9.69
C SER A 36 17.58 9.99 -9.79
N LYS A 37 17.94 10.60 -8.64
CA LYS A 37 19.02 11.59 -8.55
C LYS A 37 20.38 11.03 -8.97
N SER A 38 20.59 9.72 -8.87
CA SER A 38 21.90 9.09 -9.10
C SER A 38 22.16 8.64 -10.54
N ASN A 39 21.20 8.79 -11.46
CA ASN A 39 21.27 8.21 -12.83
C ASN A 39 21.62 6.70 -12.88
N GLY A 40 21.50 5.98 -11.76
CA GLY A 40 21.82 4.57 -11.68
C GLY A 40 20.89 3.70 -12.52
N SER A 41 21.34 2.49 -12.83
CA SER A 41 20.51 1.41 -13.38
C SER A 41 20.95 0.07 -12.80
N ALA A 42 20.11 -0.95 -12.93
CA ALA A 42 20.46 -2.30 -12.51
C ALA A 42 21.40 -2.96 -13.50
N LYS A 43 22.25 -3.86 -12.99
CA LYS A 43 23.12 -4.73 -13.79
C LYS A 43 22.64 -6.17 -13.65
N LEU A 44 22.52 -6.88 -14.76
CA LEU A 44 22.20 -8.31 -14.77
C LEU A 44 23.41 -9.11 -15.27
N THR A 45 23.76 -10.17 -14.55
CA THR A 45 24.83 -11.10 -14.92
C THR A 45 24.23 -12.48 -15.18
N PHE A 46 24.41 -13.02 -16.39
CA PHE A 46 23.78 -14.28 -16.84
C PHE A 46 24.74 -15.46 -16.76
N SER A 47 24.23 -16.63 -16.35
CA SER A 47 24.96 -17.88 -16.32
C SER A 47 24.06 -19.04 -16.79
N PRO A 48 24.31 -19.61 -17.99
CA PRO A 48 25.27 -19.16 -19.00
C PRO A 48 24.78 -17.92 -19.79
N GLY A 49 25.70 -17.12 -20.34
CA GLY A 49 25.36 -15.97 -21.19
C GLY A 49 24.93 -16.32 -22.63
N SER A 50 24.98 -17.60 -23.00
CA SER A 50 24.50 -18.11 -24.28
C SER A 50 24.09 -19.58 -24.15
N VAL A 51 23.10 -19.99 -24.93
CA VAL A 51 22.53 -21.34 -24.89
C VAL A 51 22.20 -21.85 -26.29
N SER A 52 22.17 -23.16 -26.46
CA SER A 52 21.62 -23.81 -27.65
C SER A 52 20.43 -24.68 -27.28
N VAL A 53 19.31 -24.47 -27.96
CA VAL A 53 18.04 -25.14 -27.66
C VAL A 53 17.64 -26.01 -28.84
N ARG A 54 17.33 -27.28 -28.57
CA ARG A 54 16.80 -28.21 -29.58
C ARG A 54 15.34 -27.87 -29.87
N ALA A 55 14.90 -28.17 -31.09
CA ALA A 55 13.48 -28.10 -31.44
C ALA A 55 12.61 -28.88 -30.42
N GLY A 56 11.55 -28.23 -29.93
CA GLY A 56 10.62 -28.80 -28.94
C GLY A 56 11.21 -29.00 -27.54
N LYS A 57 12.39 -28.44 -27.23
CA LYS A 57 13.03 -28.53 -25.91
C LYS A 57 13.14 -27.15 -25.26
N THR A 58 13.40 -27.17 -23.95
CA THR A 58 13.60 -25.99 -23.11
C THR A 58 14.98 -26.06 -22.47
N THR A 59 15.59 -24.90 -22.23
CA THR A 59 16.80 -24.76 -21.43
C THR A 59 16.54 -23.72 -20.34
N GLN A 60 17.23 -23.86 -19.20
CA GLN A 60 17.18 -22.87 -18.13
C GLN A 60 18.43 -21.98 -18.21
N VAL A 61 18.24 -20.69 -17.90
CA VAL A 61 19.32 -19.72 -17.70
C VAL A 61 19.05 -18.99 -16.40
N SER A 62 20.06 -18.95 -15.55
CA SER A 62 20.03 -18.20 -14.30
C SER A 62 20.68 -16.84 -14.51
N PHE A 63 20.23 -15.84 -13.75
CA PHE A 63 20.89 -14.54 -13.71
C PHE A 63 20.86 -13.96 -12.31
N THR A 64 21.87 -13.14 -12.02
CA THR A 64 21.97 -12.36 -10.78
C THR A 64 21.63 -10.91 -11.10
N VAL A 65 20.80 -10.31 -10.24
CA VAL A 65 20.45 -8.89 -10.31
C VAL A 65 21.29 -8.12 -9.29
N GLU A 66 22.02 -7.12 -9.76
CA GLU A 66 22.68 -6.11 -8.95
C GLU A 66 21.86 -4.80 -9.07
N PRO A 67 21.03 -4.45 -8.06
CA PRO A 67 20.28 -3.19 -8.07
C PRO A 67 21.21 -1.96 -8.10
N PRO A 68 20.73 -0.80 -8.58
CA PRO A 68 21.49 0.44 -8.47
C PRO A 68 21.79 0.78 -7.00
N LYS A 69 23.01 1.26 -6.72
CA LYS A 69 23.44 1.67 -5.38
C LYS A 69 22.78 3.00 -5.01
N LEU A 70 21.71 2.93 -4.23
CA LEU A 70 20.84 4.05 -3.88
C LEU A 70 20.44 4.00 -2.40
N ASP A 71 19.94 5.12 -1.86
CA ASP A 71 19.33 5.13 -0.53
C ASP A 71 18.10 4.20 -0.56
N GLN A 72 18.11 3.16 0.27
CA GLN A 72 17.02 2.19 0.35
C GLN A 72 15.69 2.81 0.80
N LYS A 73 15.75 3.97 1.48
CA LYS A 73 14.55 4.70 1.90
C LYS A 73 13.88 5.45 0.74
N ASP A 74 14.52 5.60 -0.41
CA ASP A 74 13.92 6.29 -1.55
C ASP A 74 12.95 5.38 -2.33
N HIS A 75 13.05 4.06 -2.16
CA HIS A 75 12.17 3.09 -2.84
C HIS A 75 12.18 3.24 -4.37
N ASP A 76 13.35 3.58 -4.91
CA ASP A 76 13.55 3.83 -6.32
C ASP A 76 13.28 2.56 -7.16
N LEU A 77 12.57 2.73 -8.27
CA LEU A 77 12.21 1.65 -9.19
C LEU A 77 13.23 1.57 -10.32
N TYR A 78 13.80 0.38 -10.50
CA TYR A 78 14.70 0.06 -11.61
C TYR A 78 14.06 -0.99 -12.51
N GLY A 79 14.54 -1.09 -13.75
CA GLY A 79 14.00 -2.06 -14.68
C GLY A 79 14.77 -2.09 -15.99
N GLY A 80 14.15 -2.67 -17.00
CA GLY A 80 14.71 -2.78 -18.33
C GLY A 80 14.15 -4.00 -19.07
N TYR A 81 14.92 -4.50 -20.01
CA TYR A 81 14.58 -5.70 -20.77
C TYR A 81 15.73 -6.69 -20.73
N ILE A 82 15.44 -7.96 -20.46
CA ILE A 82 16.32 -9.07 -20.83
C ILE A 82 16.13 -9.32 -22.31
N VAL A 83 17.22 -9.41 -23.06
CA VAL A 83 17.22 -9.62 -24.50
C VAL A 83 17.74 -11.01 -24.79
N VAL A 84 16.90 -11.83 -25.41
CA VAL A 84 17.26 -13.15 -25.93
C VAL A 84 17.41 -13.03 -27.44
N LYS A 85 18.65 -12.91 -27.90
CA LYS A 85 18.99 -12.70 -29.31
C LYS A 85 19.30 -14.04 -29.98
N PRO A 86 18.50 -14.51 -30.95
CA PRO A 86 18.84 -15.70 -31.71
C PRO A 86 19.98 -15.41 -32.69
N ASN A 87 20.70 -16.45 -33.10
CA ASN A 87 21.66 -16.38 -34.21
C ASN A 87 20.99 -16.04 -35.56
N LYS A 88 19.71 -16.37 -35.73
CA LYS A 88 18.87 -16.04 -36.90
C LYS A 88 17.46 -15.64 -36.44
N GLY A 89 16.92 -14.56 -36.98
CA GLY A 89 15.56 -14.09 -36.68
C GLY A 89 15.54 -12.87 -35.76
N VAL A 90 14.42 -12.67 -35.06
CA VAL A 90 14.14 -11.47 -34.25
C VAL A 90 14.42 -11.74 -32.78
N ALA A 91 15.02 -10.75 -32.10
CA ALA A 91 15.28 -10.83 -30.67
C ALA A 91 13.98 -10.75 -29.86
N VAL A 92 13.91 -11.49 -28.75
CA VAL A 92 12.82 -11.41 -27.78
C VAL A 92 13.24 -10.52 -26.62
N HIS A 93 12.35 -9.63 -26.21
CA HIS A 93 12.55 -8.71 -25.08
C HIS A 93 11.60 -9.09 -23.94
N ILE A 94 12.16 -9.35 -22.76
CA ILE A 94 11.42 -9.73 -21.56
C ILE A 94 11.55 -8.58 -20.56
N PRO A 95 10.48 -7.83 -20.28
CA PRO A 95 10.54 -6.72 -19.34
C PRO A 95 10.81 -7.23 -17.92
N TYR A 96 11.58 -6.46 -17.16
CA TYR A 96 11.76 -6.66 -15.72
C TYR A 96 11.65 -5.34 -14.98
N ILE A 97 11.19 -5.42 -13.73
CA ILE A 97 11.11 -4.29 -12.80
C ILE A 97 11.52 -4.79 -11.40
N GLY A 98 12.18 -3.92 -10.65
CA GLY A 98 12.50 -4.12 -9.26
C GLY A 98 12.50 -2.79 -8.50
N GLU A 99 12.62 -2.86 -7.19
CA GLU A 99 12.65 -1.72 -6.29
C GLU A 99 13.89 -1.80 -5.39
N VAL A 100 14.54 -0.67 -5.16
CA VAL A 100 15.60 -0.56 -4.15
C VAL A 100 14.95 -0.28 -2.80
N GLY A 101 15.06 -1.21 -1.85
CA GLY A 101 14.53 -1.05 -0.50
C GLY A 101 13.56 -2.16 -0.10
N ASN A 102 12.86 -1.97 1.02
CA ASN A 102 11.93 -2.96 1.57
C ASN A 102 10.52 -2.37 1.71
N ARG A 103 9.58 -2.80 0.86
CA ARG A 103 8.20 -2.30 0.88
C ARG A 103 7.47 -2.40 2.23
N TYR A 104 7.92 -3.28 3.13
CA TYR A 104 7.39 -3.36 4.49
C TYR A 104 7.58 -2.05 5.29
N ASP A 105 8.61 -1.28 4.96
CA ASP A 105 8.99 -0.04 5.64
C ASP A 105 8.17 1.18 5.16
N LEU A 106 7.48 1.06 4.01
CA LEU A 106 6.63 2.13 3.50
C LEU A 106 5.44 2.37 4.45
N PRO A 107 5.14 3.64 4.78
CA PRO A 107 3.97 3.93 5.60
C PRO A 107 2.69 3.64 4.81
N ILE A 108 1.67 3.15 5.52
CA ILE A 108 0.32 3.00 4.97
C ILE A 108 -0.48 4.28 5.22
N LEU A 109 -0.48 4.80 6.46
CA LEU A 109 -1.27 5.99 6.82
C LEU A 109 -0.52 7.28 6.50
N ASP A 110 -1.20 8.23 5.85
CA ASP A 110 -0.70 9.60 5.73
C ASP A 110 -0.87 10.34 7.08
N ARG A 111 0.16 10.26 7.92
CA ARG A 111 0.13 10.83 9.28
C ARG A 111 0.29 12.36 9.34
N LYS A 112 0.49 13.05 8.20
CA LYS A 112 0.72 14.51 8.19
C LYS A 112 -0.56 15.29 8.46
N SER A 113 -1.68 14.85 7.90
CA SER A 113 -2.98 15.51 8.06
C SER A 113 -4.15 14.54 8.20
N PHE A 114 -3.87 13.24 8.24
CA PHE A 114 -4.84 12.18 8.40
C PHE A 114 -4.35 11.16 9.45
N PRO A 115 -5.21 10.25 9.90
CA PRO A 115 -6.68 10.35 9.84
C PRO A 115 -7.23 11.38 10.85
N TYR A 116 -8.45 11.86 10.60
CA TYR A 116 -9.14 12.79 11.49
C TYR A 116 -10.66 12.58 11.49
N LEU A 117 -11.32 13.03 12.57
CA LEU A 117 -12.79 13.04 12.67
C LEU A 117 -13.35 14.35 12.14
N SER A 118 -14.44 14.29 11.37
CA SER A 118 -15.25 15.44 10.99
C SER A 118 -16.74 15.15 11.14
N LYS A 119 -17.57 16.19 11.07
CA LYS A 119 -19.02 16.00 10.91
C LYS A 119 -19.29 15.41 9.53
N ARG A 120 -20.32 14.58 9.40
CA ARG A 120 -20.76 14.04 8.12
C ARG A 120 -20.96 15.18 7.11
N GLY A 121 -20.36 15.05 5.92
CA GLY A 121 -20.44 16.04 4.84
C GLY A 121 -19.57 17.28 5.02
N ASN A 122 -18.71 17.32 6.05
CA ASN A 122 -17.76 18.40 6.28
C ASN A 122 -16.31 17.88 6.19
N SER A 123 -15.42 18.64 5.54
CA SER A 123 -14.00 18.34 5.40
C SER A 123 -13.11 18.95 6.49
N THR A 124 -13.67 19.73 7.41
CA THR A 124 -12.95 20.34 8.53
C THR A 124 -12.91 19.38 9.71
N ALA A 125 -11.71 19.20 10.28
CA ALA A 125 -11.52 18.39 11.47
C ALA A 125 -12.27 18.98 12.67
N ILE A 126 -12.89 18.11 13.47
CA ILE A 126 -13.41 18.47 14.79
C ILE A 126 -12.23 18.79 15.70
N THR A 127 -12.27 19.93 16.38
CA THR A 127 -11.21 20.40 17.28
C THR A 127 -11.62 20.40 18.76
N LYS A 128 -12.92 20.37 19.06
CA LYS A 128 -13.46 20.34 20.42
C LYS A 128 -13.87 18.92 20.81
N PHE A 129 -13.27 18.42 21.89
CA PHE A 129 -13.50 17.06 22.41
C PHE A 129 -13.85 17.06 23.91
N PRO A 130 -14.60 16.05 24.42
CA PRO A 130 -15.22 14.97 23.66
C PRO A 130 -16.28 15.49 22.69
N TYR A 131 -16.33 14.93 21.48
CA TYR A 131 -17.35 15.29 20.52
C TYR A 131 -18.66 14.58 20.87
N THR A 132 -19.75 15.33 21.06
CA THR A 132 -21.06 14.74 21.35
C THR A 132 -21.71 14.23 20.08
N PHE A 133 -21.89 12.91 20.01
CA PHE A 133 -22.63 12.23 18.97
C PHE A 133 -23.99 11.78 19.52
N ASN A 134 -25.06 12.41 19.03
CA ASN A 134 -26.43 11.96 19.26
C ASN A 134 -26.85 11.07 18.08
N ARG A 135 -27.08 9.79 18.37
CA ARG A 135 -27.44 8.79 17.35
C ARG A 135 -28.78 9.08 16.65
N TRP A 136 -29.65 9.84 17.32
CA TRP A 136 -30.97 10.23 16.83
C TRP A 136 -30.94 11.56 16.06
N SER A 137 -29.77 12.19 15.97
CA SER A 137 -29.59 13.47 15.26
C SER A 137 -28.68 13.30 14.06
N ASN A 138 -29.18 13.71 12.90
CA ASN A 138 -28.38 13.78 11.67
C ASN A 138 -27.33 14.90 11.71
N THR A 139 -27.45 15.89 12.61
CA THR A 139 -26.51 17.03 12.70
C THR A 139 -25.25 16.71 13.50
N THR A 140 -25.26 15.60 14.24
CA THR A 140 -24.12 15.14 15.04
C THR A 140 -23.44 13.90 14.48
N GLN A 141 -23.89 13.39 13.33
CA GLN A 141 -23.22 12.27 12.67
C GLN A 141 -21.77 12.62 12.35
N LEU A 142 -20.88 11.68 12.61
CA LEU A 142 -19.46 11.84 12.39
C LEU A 142 -18.95 10.90 11.31
N GLN A 143 -17.88 11.31 10.67
CA GLN A 143 -17.11 10.51 9.74
C GLN A 143 -15.64 10.52 10.16
N VAL A 144 -14.93 9.44 9.84
CA VAL A 144 -13.47 9.39 9.90
C VAL A 144 -12.93 9.45 8.48
N ASN A 145 -11.99 10.36 8.28
CA ASN A 145 -11.34 10.63 7.00
C ASN A 145 -9.94 10.02 7.06
N ILE A 146 -9.60 9.17 6.09
CA ILE A 146 -8.38 8.36 6.12
C ILE A 146 -7.73 8.39 4.74
N LYS A 147 -6.48 8.86 4.68
CA LYS A 147 -5.69 8.83 3.46
C LYS A 147 -4.61 7.76 3.58
N PHE A 148 -4.56 6.87 2.59
CA PHE A 148 -3.50 5.89 2.47
C PHE A 148 -2.43 6.37 1.49
N LEU A 149 -1.16 6.15 1.83
CA LEU A 149 -0.01 6.40 0.96
C LEU A 149 0.26 5.18 0.06
N THR A 150 -0.08 3.99 0.54
CA THR A 150 0.02 2.72 -0.18
C THR A 150 -1.19 1.83 0.09
N GLY A 151 -1.43 0.83 -0.76
CA GLY A 151 -2.55 -0.09 -0.57
C GLY A 151 -2.36 -1.01 0.64
N THR A 152 -3.46 -1.49 1.23
CA THR A 152 -3.43 -2.41 2.38
C THR A 152 -4.32 -3.63 2.15
N ALA A 153 -3.82 -4.81 2.53
CA ALA A 153 -4.58 -6.05 2.42
C ALA A 153 -5.65 -6.20 3.52
N ARG A 154 -5.49 -5.51 4.67
CA ARG A 154 -6.48 -5.53 5.76
C ARG A 154 -6.61 -4.16 6.40
N PHE A 155 -7.85 -3.71 6.54
CA PHE A 155 -8.21 -2.47 7.19
C PHE A 155 -9.34 -2.72 8.17
N ARG A 156 -9.26 -2.10 9.34
CA ARG A 156 -10.30 -2.21 10.36
C ARG A 156 -10.41 -0.93 11.19
N ILE A 157 -11.62 -0.56 11.53
CA ILE A 157 -11.94 0.46 12.54
C ILE A 157 -12.66 -0.24 13.69
N ASP A 158 -12.02 -0.27 14.86
CA ASP A 158 -12.61 -0.74 16.11
C ASP A 158 -13.18 0.42 16.93
N ILE A 159 -14.27 0.17 17.65
CA ILE A 159 -14.76 1.05 18.70
C ILE A 159 -14.20 0.59 20.04
N VAL A 160 -13.54 1.51 20.74
CA VAL A 160 -12.81 1.26 21.97
C VAL A 160 -13.46 2.05 23.10
N ASN A 161 -13.71 1.41 24.24
CA ASN A 161 -14.27 2.07 25.44
C ASN A 161 -13.21 2.89 26.22
N SER A 162 -13.64 3.55 27.30
CA SER A 162 -12.76 4.34 28.17
C SER A 162 -11.60 3.55 28.77
N ASN A 163 -11.74 2.24 28.91
CA ASN A 163 -10.75 1.35 29.51
C ASN A 163 -9.75 0.81 28.47
N GLY A 164 -9.88 1.20 27.21
CA GLY A 164 -9.01 0.73 26.12
C GLY A 164 -9.42 -0.63 25.52
N SER A 165 -10.54 -1.21 25.95
CA SER A 165 -11.04 -2.48 25.40
C SER A 165 -11.85 -2.25 24.12
N VAL A 166 -11.62 -3.09 23.11
CA VAL A 166 -12.47 -3.15 21.91
C VAL A 166 -13.83 -3.71 22.28
N ILE A 167 -14.89 -2.97 22.01
CA ILE A 167 -16.27 -3.38 22.29
C ILE A 167 -17.05 -3.78 21.04
N GLY A 168 -16.50 -3.52 19.86
CA GLY A 168 -17.11 -3.89 18.58
C GLY A 168 -16.36 -3.30 17.40
N VAL A 169 -16.71 -3.75 16.21
CA VAL A 169 -16.09 -3.32 14.95
C VAL A 169 -17.02 -2.33 14.27
N MET A 170 -16.51 -1.19 13.83
CA MET A 170 -17.27 -0.25 13.00
C MET A 170 -17.22 -0.69 11.53
N VAL A 171 -16.02 -0.96 11.01
CA VAL A 171 -15.76 -1.37 9.62
C VAL A 171 -14.60 -2.37 9.61
N GLU A 172 -14.70 -3.38 8.75
CA GLU A 172 -13.59 -4.24 8.32
C GLU A 172 -13.62 -4.36 6.80
N ASP A 173 -12.51 -4.04 6.14
CA ASP A 173 -12.33 -4.19 4.69
C ASP A 173 -10.99 -4.86 4.35
N ARG A 174 -10.86 -5.30 3.11
CA ARG A 174 -9.69 -5.98 2.59
C ARG A 174 -9.29 -5.47 1.23
N TYR A 175 -7.99 -5.54 0.94
CA TYR A 175 -7.41 -5.19 -0.35
C TYR A 175 -7.79 -3.78 -0.85
N LEU A 176 -7.68 -2.80 0.05
CA LEU A 176 -7.97 -1.42 -0.28
C LEU A 176 -6.79 -0.80 -1.07
N PRO A 177 -7.05 -0.17 -2.22
CA PRO A 177 -6.04 0.62 -2.93
C PRO A 177 -5.65 1.87 -2.12
N ALA A 178 -4.51 2.50 -2.47
CA ALA A 178 -4.09 3.74 -1.81
C ALA A 178 -5.11 4.88 -2.02
N VAL A 179 -5.70 4.94 -3.22
CA VAL A 179 -6.72 5.93 -3.60
C VAL A 179 -8.06 5.23 -3.82
N PRO A 180 -9.17 5.72 -3.23
CA PRO A 180 -10.51 5.20 -3.46
C PRO A 180 -10.90 5.16 -4.95
N ILE A 181 -11.57 4.08 -5.38
CA ILE A 181 -12.09 3.92 -6.76
C ILE A 181 -13.11 5.03 -7.12
N SER A 182 -13.79 5.58 -6.12
CA SER A 182 -14.72 6.72 -6.29
C SER A 182 -14.09 8.00 -6.84
N GLY A 183 -12.75 8.09 -6.89
CA GLY A 183 -12.03 9.31 -7.26
C GLY A 183 -11.83 10.30 -6.11
N ASN A 184 -12.40 10.02 -4.93
CA ASN A 184 -12.13 10.82 -3.72
C ASN A 184 -10.64 10.76 -3.34
N PRO A 185 -10.05 11.86 -2.85
CA PRO A 185 -8.63 11.89 -2.48
C PRO A 185 -8.29 11.11 -1.20
N TYR A 186 -9.31 10.65 -0.46
CA TYR A 186 -9.19 9.87 0.77
C TYR A 186 -10.48 9.07 1.05
N TYR A 187 -10.38 8.05 1.90
CA TYR A 187 -11.51 7.25 2.36
C TYR A 187 -12.32 7.99 3.42
N ILE A 188 -13.64 7.86 3.35
CA ILE A 188 -14.59 8.45 4.31
C ILE A 188 -15.45 7.33 4.85
N TYR A 189 -15.43 7.12 6.16
CA TYR A 189 -16.30 6.15 6.83
C TYR A 189 -17.20 6.87 7.83
N ILE A 190 -18.50 6.81 7.62
CA ILE A 190 -19.51 7.41 8.49
C ILE A 190 -19.87 6.42 9.58
N TRP A 191 -19.90 6.87 10.83
CA TRP A 191 -20.40 6.06 11.94
C TRP A 191 -21.80 6.50 12.36
N ASP A 192 -22.71 5.54 12.40
CA ASP A 192 -24.11 5.70 12.79
C ASP A 192 -24.38 5.23 14.24
N GLY A 193 -23.33 4.87 14.99
CA GLY A 193 -23.46 4.33 16.35
C GLY A 193 -23.69 2.82 16.41
N THR A 194 -23.61 2.13 15.27
CA THR A 194 -23.71 0.67 15.24
C THR A 194 -22.34 -0.01 15.37
N LEU A 195 -22.35 -1.23 15.90
CA LEU A 195 -21.23 -2.14 16.01
C LEU A 195 -21.56 -3.41 15.24
N LEU A 196 -20.61 -3.89 14.45
CA LEU A 196 -20.59 -5.25 13.92
C LEU A 196 -20.09 -6.17 15.03
N THR A 197 -20.89 -7.16 15.41
CA THR A 197 -20.44 -8.25 16.27
C THR A 197 -19.83 -9.35 15.40
N SER A 198 -18.79 -10.03 15.90
CA SER A 198 -18.03 -11.06 15.16
C SER A 198 -18.87 -12.27 14.73
N LEU A 199 -20.08 -12.41 15.27
CA LEU A 199 -21.03 -13.47 14.96
C LEU A 199 -22.20 -12.86 14.18
N SER A 200 -22.19 -13.05 12.86
CA SER A 200 -23.23 -12.61 11.91
C SER A 200 -23.39 -11.09 11.76
N SER A 201 -23.88 -10.66 10.61
CA SER A 201 -24.13 -9.26 10.19
C SER A 201 -25.12 -8.46 11.07
N VAL A 202 -25.34 -8.89 12.31
CA VAL A 202 -26.14 -8.23 13.32
C VAL A 202 -25.40 -6.97 13.78
N ARG A 203 -26.06 -5.84 13.53
CA ARG A 203 -25.65 -4.54 14.02
C ARG A 203 -26.27 -4.31 15.38
N SER A 204 -25.46 -4.07 16.40
CA SER A 204 -25.93 -3.61 17.71
C SER A 204 -25.68 -2.12 17.89
N LEU A 205 -26.52 -1.44 18.65
CA LEU A 205 -26.30 -0.04 19.00
C LEU A 205 -25.31 0.05 20.16
N VAL A 206 -24.33 0.94 20.04
CA VAL A 206 -23.45 1.26 21.15
C VAL A 206 -24.24 1.96 22.26
N GLY A 207 -24.02 1.60 23.52
CA GLY A 207 -24.63 2.29 24.67
C GLY A 207 -24.17 3.75 24.79
N ALA A 208 -24.87 4.54 25.60
CA ALA A 208 -24.36 5.87 25.98
C ALA A 208 -23.02 5.72 26.73
N GLY A 209 -22.06 6.59 26.43
CA GLY A 209 -20.71 6.47 26.99
C GLY A 209 -19.66 7.28 26.22
N ILE A 210 -18.40 7.10 26.60
CA ILE A 210 -17.25 7.73 25.95
C ILE A 210 -16.44 6.65 25.24
N PHE A 211 -16.21 6.86 23.94
CA PHE A 211 -15.53 5.91 23.06
C PHE A 211 -14.45 6.59 22.23
N LYS A 212 -13.57 5.78 21.64
CA LYS A 212 -12.60 6.18 20.62
C LYS A 212 -12.68 5.21 19.44
N MET A 213 -12.28 5.69 18.26
CA MET A 213 -12.07 4.84 17.09
C MET A 213 -10.59 4.44 17.02
N LYS A 214 -10.32 3.15 16.88
CA LYS A 214 -8.98 2.63 16.61
C LYS A 214 -8.93 2.12 15.18
N ILE A 215 -8.17 2.81 14.33
CA ILE A 215 -7.82 2.34 13.00
C ILE A 215 -6.66 1.36 13.13
N SER A 216 -6.74 0.24 12.43
CA SER A 216 -5.63 -0.71 12.23
C SER A 216 -5.52 -1.03 10.74
N VAL A 217 -4.35 -0.78 10.14
CA VAL A 217 -4.05 -1.13 8.75
C VAL A 217 -2.83 -2.02 8.67
N LEU A 218 -2.91 -3.09 7.88
CA LEU A 218 -1.81 -4.03 7.72
C LEU A 218 -0.75 -3.43 6.78
N ARG A 219 0.52 -3.50 7.18
CA ARG A 219 1.67 -3.12 6.35
C ARG A 219 1.75 -4.00 5.09
N ILE A 220 2.37 -3.49 4.03
CA ILE A 220 2.67 -4.29 2.83
C ILE A 220 3.52 -5.50 3.25
N PHE A 221 3.14 -6.69 2.80
CA PHE A 221 3.76 -7.97 3.18
C PHE A 221 3.72 -8.30 4.69
N GLY A 222 2.95 -7.56 5.49
CA GLY A 222 2.77 -7.85 6.91
C GLY A 222 2.01 -9.16 7.15
N ASN A 223 2.39 -9.87 8.21
CA ASN A 223 1.68 -11.02 8.74
C ASN A 223 0.43 -10.55 9.50
N PRO A 224 -0.79 -10.88 9.04
CA PRO A 224 -2.03 -10.42 9.65
C PRO A 224 -2.27 -10.96 11.07
N SER A 225 -1.56 -12.01 11.48
CA SER A 225 -1.62 -12.58 12.83
C SER A 225 -0.68 -11.87 13.81
N SER A 226 0.17 -10.94 13.35
CA SER A 226 1.12 -10.19 14.17
C SER A 226 0.63 -8.77 14.39
N ALA A 227 0.38 -8.39 15.66
CA ALA A 227 -0.03 -7.03 16.00
C ALA A 227 0.99 -5.96 15.59
N ASN A 228 2.29 -6.30 15.60
CA ASN A 228 3.38 -5.39 15.23
C ASN A 228 3.42 -5.08 13.73
N ASN A 229 2.65 -5.80 12.92
CA ASN A 229 2.59 -5.62 11.47
C ASN A 229 1.47 -4.65 11.06
N TYR A 230 0.76 -4.09 12.03
CA TYR A 230 -0.26 -3.07 11.79
C TYR A 230 0.26 -1.67 12.13
N GLU A 231 -0.06 -0.70 11.30
CA GLU A 231 -0.08 0.69 11.73
C GLU A 231 -1.42 1.00 12.38
N THR A 232 -1.37 1.72 13.49
CA THR A 232 -2.59 2.11 14.21
C THR A 232 -2.72 3.61 14.36
N TRP A 233 -3.96 4.07 14.48
CA TRP A 233 -4.32 5.42 14.92
C TRP A 233 -5.51 5.33 15.87
N ILE A 234 -5.54 6.20 16.89
CA ILE A 234 -6.63 6.28 17.85
C ILE A 234 -7.19 7.71 17.83
N SER A 235 -8.50 7.82 17.70
CA SER A 235 -9.18 9.13 17.66
C SER A 235 -9.19 9.84 19.01
N SER A 236 -9.48 11.14 18.96
CA SER A 236 -9.97 11.87 20.13
C SER A 236 -11.33 11.31 20.60
N PRO A 237 -11.71 11.54 21.88
CA PRO A 237 -12.92 10.95 22.46
C PRO A 237 -14.24 11.40 21.81
N ILE A 238 -15.18 10.47 21.70
CA ILE A 238 -16.55 10.67 21.22
C ILE A 238 -17.50 10.32 22.37
N LYS A 239 -18.37 11.25 22.77
CA LYS A 239 -19.42 11.01 23.75
C LYS A 239 -20.71 10.64 23.02
N VAL A 240 -21.15 9.40 23.16
CA VAL A 240 -22.44 8.94 22.62
C VAL A 240 -23.54 9.25 23.62
N THR A 241 -24.59 9.92 23.15
CA THR A 241 -25.85 10.14 23.86
C THR A 241 -26.97 9.43 23.13
#